data_AF-A0A7X7Y990-F1
#
_entry.id   AF-A0A7X7Y990-F1
#
_cell.length_a   1.000
_cell.length_b   1.000
_cell.length_c   1.000
_cell.angle_alpha   90.00
_cell.angle_beta   90.00
_cell.angle_gamma   90.00
#
_symmetry.space_group_name_H-M   'P 1'
#
loop_
_entity.id
_entity.type
_entity.pdbx_description
1 polymer ?
#
loop_
_entity_poly.entity_id
_entity_poly.type
_entity_poly.pdbx_seq_one_letter_code
_entity_poly.pdbx_strand_id
1 'polypeptide(L)'
;MAKKEVAAREGSAKGSVEDQKLQERLAELREEYNRLHEKKIATERDRQNLEERLKELREQAEREYGTSDLEELRRLLDERRRENERMVAEYQQHVESIRARLREIEKTGSEESS
;
A
#
# COMPACT_ATOMS: atom_id res chain seq x y z
N MET A 1 24.55 41.83 63.01
CA MET A 1 23.48 40.82 62.88
C MET A 1 22.73 40.93 61.54
N ALA A 2 22.39 42.12 61.03
CA ALA A 2 21.57 42.29 59.81
C ALA A 2 22.12 41.70 58.49
N LYS A 3 23.43 41.64 58.27
CA LYS A 3 23.99 41.14 56.99
C LYS A 3 23.87 39.62 56.78
N LYS A 4 23.71 38.83 57.85
CA LYS A 4 23.69 37.35 57.77
C LYS A 4 22.29 36.80 57.43
N GLU A 5 21.23 37.52 57.78
CA GLU A 5 19.84 37.14 57.48
C GLU A 5 19.42 37.47 56.04
N VAL A 6 19.95 38.56 55.47
CA VAL A 6 19.66 38.94 54.07
C VAL A 6 20.28 37.95 53.09
N ALA A 7 21.53 37.53 53.32
CA ALA A 7 22.20 36.53 52.49
C ALA A 7 21.52 35.13 52.53
N ALA A 8 20.96 34.75 53.69
CA ALA A 8 20.22 33.49 53.83
C ALA A 8 18.86 33.52 53.12
N ARG A 9 18.16 34.68 53.12
CA ARG A 9 16.92 34.87 52.36
C ARG A 9 17.16 34.89 50.85
N GLU A 10 18.24 35.51 50.37
CA GLU A 10 18.59 35.53 48.95
C GLU A 10 19.00 34.15 48.41
N GLY A 11 19.70 33.34 49.20
CA GLY A 11 20.04 31.96 48.85
C GLY A 11 18.82 31.03 48.78
N SER A 12 17.87 31.18 49.72
CA SER A 12 16.61 30.42 49.74
C SER A 12 15.69 30.79 48.56
N ALA A 13 15.60 32.08 48.22
CA ALA A 13 14.83 32.54 47.06
C ALA A 13 15.45 32.10 45.73
N LYS A 14 16.79 32.08 45.61
CA LYS A 14 17.46 31.55 44.40
C LYS A 14 17.24 30.06 44.19
N GLY A 15 17.35 29.24 45.25
CA GLY A 15 17.07 27.81 45.18
C GLY A 15 15.64 27.51 44.75
N SER A 16 14.66 28.26 45.27
CA SER A 16 13.25 28.13 44.86
C SER A 16 13.00 28.48 43.39
N VAL A 17 13.75 29.43 42.81
CA VAL A 17 13.61 29.83 41.40
C VAL A 17 14.31 28.83 40.47
N GLU A 18 15.44 28.26 40.89
CA GLU A 18 16.11 27.19 40.15
C GLU A 18 15.29 25.90 40.16
N ASP A 19 14.66 25.56 41.29
CA ASP A 19 13.75 24.43 41.41
C ASP A 19 12.50 24.60 40.54
N GLN A 20 11.93 25.81 40.46
CA GLN A 20 10.80 26.12 39.56
C GLN A 20 11.18 25.93 38.09
N LYS A 21 12.34 26.43 37.65
CA LYS A 21 12.83 26.23 36.29
C LYS A 21 13.08 24.75 35.98
N LEU A 22 13.57 24.00 36.95
CA LEU A 22 13.78 22.56 36.81
C LEU A 22 12.44 21.82 36.69
N GLN A 23 11.43 22.22 37.45
CA GLN A 23 10.07 21.67 37.35
C GLN A 23 9.42 21.99 36.00
N GLU A 24 9.53 23.22 35.52
CA GLU A 24 9.06 23.61 34.18
C GLU A 24 9.74 22.77 33.11
N ARG A 25 11.07 22.62 33.19
CA ARG A 25 11.82 21.82 32.21
C ARG A 25 11.47 20.34 32.25
N LEU A 26 11.24 19.77 33.43
CA LEU A 26 10.77 18.40 33.59
C LEU A 26 9.36 18.21 33.05
N ALA A 27 8.48 19.20 33.22
CA ALA A 27 7.14 19.16 32.64
C ALA A 27 7.19 19.18 31.10
N GLU A 28 8.01 20.06 30.51
CA GLU A 28 8.24 20.11 29.06
C GLU A 28 8.74 18.76 28.51
N LEU A 29 9.76 18.18 29.15
CA LEU A 29 10.34 16.90 28.73
C LEU A 29 9.33 15.74 28.84
N ARG A 30 8.46 15.75 29.86
CA ARG A 30 7.40 14.75 30.02
C ARG A 30 6.35 14.87 28.93
N GLU A 31 5.93 16.09 28.60
CA GLU A 31 5.00 16.35 27.50
C GLU A 31 5.58 15.91 26.16
N GLU A 32 6.85 16.22 25.90
CA GLU A 32 7.54 15.78 24.69
C GLU A 32 7.64 14.25 24.60
N TYR A 33 8.01 13.59 25.72
CA TYR A 33 8.04 12.13 25.79
C TYR A 33 6.66 11.51 25.49
N ASN A 34 5.60 12.04 26.10
CA ASN A 34 4.24 11.53 25.89
C ASN A 34 3.83 11.64 24.43
N ARG A 35 4.08 12.79 23.78
CA ARG A 35 3.81 12.98 22.34
C ARG A 35 4.60 12.00 21.47
N LEU A 36 5.89 11.81 21.76
CA LEU A 36 6.73 10.86 21.03
C LEU A 36 6.26 9.42 21.23
N HIS A 37 5.83 9.07 22.44
CA HIS A 37 5.31 7.75 22.76
C HIS A 37 4.00 7.46 22.02
N GLU A 38 3.06 8.41 22.02
CA GLU A 38 1.81 8.30 21.26
C GLU A 38 2.09 8.14 19.75
N LYS A 39 3.00 8.96 19.20
CA LYS A 39 3.40 8.86 17.79
C LYS A 39 4.02 7.52 17.46
N LYS A 40 4.85 6.97 18.36
CA LYS A 40 5.44 5.63 18.21
C LYS A 40 4.36 4.56 18.15
N ILE A 41 3.39 4.60 19.07
CA ILE A 41 2.27 3.64 19.09
C ILE A 41 1.47 3.72 17.80
N ALA A 42 1.12 4.93 17.35
CA ALA A 42 0.38 5.13 16.11
C ALA A 42 1.14 4.56 14.90
N THR A 43 2.44 4.88 14.79
CA THR A 43 3.29 4.41 13.68
C THR A 43 3.46 2.89 13.71
N GLU A 44 3.60 2.30 14.90
CA GLU A 44 3.71 0.85 15.05
C GLU A 44 2.42 0.13 14.65
N ARG A 45 1.26 0.71 14.99
CA ARG A 45 -0.04 0.20 14.57
C ARG A 45 -0.23 0.29 13.06
N ASP A 46 0.16 1.41 12.45
CA ASP A 46 0.12 1.59 11.00
C ASP A 46 1.05 0.60 10.28
N ARG A 47 2.25 0.36 10.83
CA ARG A 47 3.19 -0.64 10.32
C ARG A 47 2.56 -2.04 10.31
N GLN A 48 1.96 -2.46 11.43
CA GLN A 48 1.29 -3.75 11.54
C GLN A 48 0.14 -3.89 10.53
N ASN A 49 -0.71 -2.86 10.40
CA ASN A 49 -1.80 -2.85 9.43
C ASN A 49 -1.29 -2.96 7.97
N LEU A 50 -0.19 -2.29 7.63
CA LEU A 50 0.41 -2.35 6.30
C LEU A 50 1.03 -3.73 6.01
N GLU A 51 1.64 -4.35 7.00
CA GLU A 51 2.20 -5.71 6.89
C GLU A 51 1.11 -6.76 6.67
N GLU A 52 -0.02 -6.65 7.39
CA GLU A 52 -1.19 -7.52 7.18
C GLU A 52 -1.76 -7.36 5.76
N ARG A 53 -2.00 -6.13 5.30
CA ARG A 53 -2.48 -5.87 3.94
C ARG A 53 -1.52 -6.39 2.87
N LEU A 54 -0.21 -6.25 3.09
CA LEU A 54 0.78 -6.74 2.15
C LEU A 54 0.80 -8.27 2.09
N LYS A 55 0.61 -8.94 3.23
CA LYS A 55 0.43 -10.39 3.29
C LYS A 55 -0.83 -10.84 2.55
N GLU A 56 -1.97 -10.19 2.81
CA GLU A 56 -3.23 -10.47 2.10
C GLU A 56 -3.09 -10.32 0.58
N LEU A 57 -2.47 -9.23 0.13
CA LEU A 57 -2.22 -8.99 -1.30
C LEU A 57 -1.32 -10.06 -1.93
N ARG A 58 -0.29 -10.52 -1.21
CA ARG A 58 0.58 -11.62 -1.67
C ARG A 58 -0.17 -12.93 -1.77
N GLU A 59 -0.96 -13.28 -0.75
CA GLU A 59 -1.77 -14.49 -0.76
C GLU A 59 -2.86 -14.44 -1.85
N GLN A 60 -3.41 -13.27 -2.15
CA GLN A 60 -4.34 -13.10 -3.26
C GLN A 60 -3.62 -13.28 -4.61
N ALA A 61 -2.44 -12.69 -4.78
CA ALA A 61 -1.65 -12.85 -6.00
C ALA A 61 -1.24 -14.32 -6.22
N GLU A 62 -0.79 -15.02 -5.17
CA GLU A 62 -0.47 -16.44 -5.24
C GLU A 62 -1.70 -17.30 -5.55
N ARG A 63 -2.87 -16.98 -5.00
CA ARG A 63 -4.11 -17.71 -5.31
C ARG A 63 -4.61 -17.49 -6.74
N GLU A 64 -4.58 -16.25 -7.22
CA GLU A 64 -5.12 -15.90 -8.55
C GLU A 64 -4.16 -16.24 -9.69
N TYR A 65 -2.86 -16.05 -9.47
CA TYR A 65 -1.85 -16.12 -10.53
C TYR A 65 -0.76 -17.18 -10.26
N GLY A 66 -0.76 -17.83 -9.09
CA GLY A 66 0.23 -18.83 -8.71
C GLY A 66 1.54 -18.26 -8.15
N THR A 67 1.73 -16.93 -8.18
CA THR A 67 2.95 -16.26 -7.72
C THR A 67 2.65 -14.84 -7.23
N SER A 68 3.46 -14.35 -6.29
CA SER A 68 3.45 -12.97 -5.80
C SER A 68 4.65 -12.14 -6.32
N ASP A 69 5.51 -12.72 -7.18
CA ASP A 69 6.62 -12.01 -7.81
C ASP A 69 6.13 -11.12 -8.96
N LEU A 70 6.41 -9.82 -8.87
CA LEU A 70 6.01 -8.83 -9.86
C LEU A 70 6.56 -9.14 -11.26
N GLU A 71 7.80 -9.61 -11.36
CA GLU A 71 8.42 -9.94 -12.66
C GLU A 71 7.79 -11.20 -13.26
N GLU A 72 7.45 -12.18 -12.43
CA GLU A 72 6.79 -13.40 -12.86
C GLU A 72 5.34 -13.13 -13.30
N LEU A 73 4.61 -12.29 -12.56
CA LEU A 73 3.27 -11.81 -12.93
C LEU A 73 3.28 -11.07 -14.28
N ARG A 74 4.31 -10.24 -14.54
CA ARG A 74 4.49 -9.56 -15.83
C ARG A 74 4.70 -10.55 -16.97
N ARG A 75 5.55 -11.56 -16.76
CA ARG A 75 5.78 -12.62 -17.75
C ARG A 75 4.51 -13.41 -18.04
N LEU A 76 3.77 -13.80 -17.00
CA LEU A 76 2.51 -14.52 -17.14
C LEU A 76 1.49 -13.70 -17.93
N LEU A 77 1.39 -12.39 -17.65
CA LEU A 77 0.51 -11.49 -18.40
C LEU A 77 0.88 -11.42 -19.89
N ASP A 78 2.16 -11.29 -20.21
CA ASP A 78 2.64 -11.23 -21.59
C ASP A 78 2.41 -12.57 -22.33
N GLU A 79 2.61 -13.70 -21.65
CA GLU A 79 2.30 -15.02 -22.19
C GLU A 79 0.82 -15.17 -22.50
N ARG A 80 -0.05 -14.82 -21.54
CA ARG A 80 -1.51 -14.86 -21.73
C ARG A 80 -1.99 -13.92 -22.83
N ARG A 81 -1.36 -12.75 -23.01
CA ARG A 81 -1.65 -11.85 -24.13
C ARG A 81 -1.33 -12.49 -25.48
N ARG A 82 -0.14 -13.08 -25.62
CA ARG A 82 0.26 -13.78 -26.85
C ARG A 82 -0.60 -15.00 -27.15
N GLU A 83 -1.06 -15.70 -26.12
CA GLU A 83 -2.00 -16.81 -26.28
C GLU A 83 -3.37 -16.31 -26.74
N ASN A 84 -3.89 -15.25 -26.13
CA ASN A 84 -5.14 -14.62 -26.57
C ASN A 84 -5.07 -14.11 -28.01
N GLU A 85 -3.97 -13.47 -28.41
CA GLU A 85 -3.76 -13.02 -29.79
C GLU A 85 -3.80 -14.19 -30.78
N ARG A 86 -3.16 -15.31 -30.43
CA ARG A 86 -3.22 -16.55 -31.24
C ARG A 86 -4.64 -17.10 -31.32
N MET A 87 -5.33 -17.23 -30.19
CA MET A 87 -6.71 -17.72 -30.15
C MET A 87 -7.64 -16.83 -30.97
N VAL A 88 -7.49 -15.50 -30.89
CA VAL A 88 -8.29 -14.55 -31.67
C VAL A 88 -8.03 -14.72 -33.17
N ALA A 89 -6.77 -14.86 -33.59
CA ALA A 89 -6.43 -15.06 -35.00
C ALA A 89 -7.02 -16.38 -35.55
N GLU A 90 -6.91 -17.47 -34.78
CA GLU A 90 -7.52 -18.76 -35.13
C GLU A 90 -9.05 -18.66 -35.25
N TYR A 91 -9.68 -17.97 -34.30
CA TYR A 91 -11.12 -17.77 -34.30
C TYR A 91 -11.59 -16.92 -35.49
N GLN A 92 -10.83 -15.88 -35.84
CA GLN A 92 -11.09 -15.04 -37.02
C GLN A 92 -11.04 -15.88 -38.30
N GLN A 93 -9.99 -16.69 -38.48
CA GLN A 93 -9.89 -17.60 -39.63
C GLN A 93 -11.07 -18.57 -39.71
N HIS A 94 -11.49 -19.11 -38.56
CA HIS A 94 -12.63 -20.02 -38.50
C HIS A 94 -13.94 -19.34 -38.94
N VAL A 95 -14.19 -18.13 -38.44
CA VAL A 95 -15.36 -17.32 -38.84
C VAL A 95 -15.32 -16.97 -40.33
N GLU A 96 -14.17 -16.62 -40.87
CA GLU A 96 -14.03 -16.34 -42.31
C GLU A 96 -14.31 -17.56 -43.18
N SER A 97 -13.81 -18.74 -42.79
CA SER A 97 -14.10 -20.01 -43.46
C SER A 97 -15.60 -20.33 -43.43
N ILE A 98 -16.27 -20.15 -42.28
CA ILE A 98 -17.72 -20.35 -42.17
C ILE A 98 -18.46 -19.39 -43.11
N ARG A 99 -18.10 -18.11 -43.10
CA ARG A 99 -18.70 -17.10 -43.99
C ARG A 99 -18.50 -17.45 -45.47
N ALA A 100 -17.33 -17.96 -45.84
CA ALA A 100 -17.07 -18.39 -47.22
C ALA A 100 -17.98 -19.56 -47.63
N ARG A 101 -18.08 -20.59 -46.79
CA ARG A 101 -18.97 -21.74 -47.03
C ARG A 101 -20.44 -21.34 -47.11
N LEU A 102 -20.90 -20.43 -46.24
CA LEU A 102 -22.26 -19.91 -46.29
C LEU A 102 -22.54 -19.18 -47.61
N ARG A 103 -21.62 -18.33 -48.09
CA ARG A 103 -21.76 -17.66 -49.38
C ARG A 103 -21.82 -18.64 -50.56
N GLU A 104 -21.05 -19.73 -50.52
CA GLU A 104 -21.11 -20.78 -51.56
C GLU A 104 -22.48 -21.48 -51.57
N ILE A 105 -23.02 -21.79 -50.39
CA ILE A 105 -24.35 -22.40 -50.26
C ILE A 105 -25.44 -21.44 -50.76
N GLU A 106 -25.38 -20.16 -50.36
CA GLU A 106 -26.34 -19.14 -50.81
C GLU A 106 -26.31 -18.95 -52.33
N LYS A 107 -25.12 -18.94 -52.93
CA LYS A 107 -24.96 -18.82 -54.38
C LYS A 107 -25.55 -20.04 -55.11
N THR A 108 -25.19 -21.24 -54.67
CA THR A 108 -25.72 -22.49 -55.25
C THR A 108 -27.25 -22.58 -55.11
N GLY A 109 -27.79 -22.23 -53.94
CA GLY A 109 -29.24 -22.24 -53.70
C GLY A 109 -30.00 -21.18 -54.53
N SER A 110 -29.36 -20.05 -54.86
CA SER A 110 -29.97 -19.02 -55.73
C SER A 110 -29.99 -19.41 -57.21
N GLU A 111 -29.03 -20.21 -57.66
CA GLU A 111 -28.93 -20.72 -59.03
C GLU A 111 -29.89 -21.90 -59.28
N GLU A 112 -30.18 -22.71 -58.25
CA GLU A 112 -31.20 -23.79 -58.33
C GLU A 112 -32.65 -23.27 -58.21
N SER A 113 -32.85 -22.05 -57.72
CA SER A 113 -34.18 -21.44 -57.52
C SER A 113 -34.61 -20.48 -58.65
N SER A 114 -33.81 -20.37 -59.72
CA SER A 114 -34.11 -19.59 -60.95
C SER A 114 -34.33 -20.52 -62.14
#